data_AF-A0A829G1P1-F1
#
_entry.id   AF-A0A829G1P1-F1
#
_cell.length_a   1.000
_cell.length_b   1.000
_cell.length_c   1.000
_cell.angle_alpha   90.00
_cell.angle_beta   90.00
_cell.angle_gamma   90.00
#
_symmetry.space_group_name_H-M   'P 1'
#
loop_
_entity.id
_entity.type
_entity.pdbx_description
1 polymer ?
#
loop_
_entity_poly.entity_id
_entity_poly.type
_entity_poly.pdbx_seq_one_letter_code
_entity_poly.pdbx_strand_id
1 'polypeptide(L)' 'MADLKIVGVTNCPAGIAHTYMVAEAIEQKAKSLGYEVHVETQGANGVENKLTDADIAAADYVILALGKGMSAEDKAR' A
#
# COMPACT_ATOMS: atom_id res chain seq x y z
N MET A 1 3.07 -18.50 -14.60
CA MET A 1 3.15 -17.03 -14.60
C MET A 1 3.68 -16.63 -13.24
N ALA A 2 4.59 -15.65 -13.15
CA ALA A 2 5.18 -15.26 -11.87
C ALA A 2 4.10 -14.57 -11.04
N ASP A 3 3.70 -15.20 -9.95
CA ASP A 3 2.76 -14.69 -8.96
C ASP A 3 3.52 -13.70 -8.07
N LEU A 4 3.72 -12.48 -8.60
CA LEU A 4 4.43 -11.44 -7.87
C LEU A 4 3.57 -10.96 -6.70
N LYS A 5 4.18 -10.85 -5.52
CA LYS A 5 3.55 -10.29 -4.32
C LYS A 5 3.91 -8.83 -4.17
N ILE A 6 2.89 -7.98 -4.16
CA ILE A 6 3.05 -6.53 -4.06
C ILE A 6 2.40 -6.07 -2.77
N VAL A 7 3.13 -5.31 -1.96
CA VAL A 7 2.55 -4.59 -0.82
C VAL A 7 2.54 -3.10 -1.09
N GLY A 8 1.54 -2.40 -0.58
CA GLY A 8 1.36 -0.96 -0.79
C GLY A 8 1.04 -0.23 0.51
N VAL A 9 1.49 1.01 0.63
CA VAL A 9 1.04 1.95 1.66
C VAL A 9 0.52 3.19 0.97
N THR A 10 -0.70 3.61 1.29
CA THR A 10 -1.28 4.85 0.79
C THR A 10 -1.56 5.82 1.93
N ASN A 11 -1.28 7.11 1.73
CA ASN A 11 -1.60 8.14 2.70
C ASN A 11 -1.98 9.45 2.00
N CYS A 12 -3.01 10.14 2.49
CA CYS A 12 -3.31 11.49 2.10
C CYS A 12 -3.53 12.36 3.35
N PRO A 13 -2.71 13.41 3.58
CA PRO A 13 -2.86 14.28 4.76
C PRO A 13 -4.13 15.14 4.71
N ALA A 14 -4.72 15.32 3.52
CA ALA A 14 -5.90 16.15 3.32
C ALA A 14 -7.23 15.44 3.65
N GLY A 15 -7.23 14.11 3.77
CA GLY A 15 -8.45 13.34 4.04
C GLY A 15 -8.34 11.89 3.55
N ILE A 16 -9.47 11.17 3.57
CA ILE A 16 -9.51 9.72 3.32
C ILE A 16 -9.79 9.35 1.85
N ALA A 17 -10.37 10.26 1.06
CA ALA A 17 -10.85 9.95 -0.29
C ALA A 17 -9.73 9.47 -1.22
N HIS A 18 -8.63 10.23 -1.31
CA HIS A 18 -7.49 9.83 -2.15
C HIS A 18 -6.78 8.57 -1.63
N THR A 19 -6.75 8.37 -0.31
CA THR A 19 -6.15 7.17 0.31
C THR A 19 -6.83 5.90 -0.21
N TYR A 20 -8.17 5.86 -0.18
CA TYR A 20 -8.93 4.71 -0.69
C TYR A 20 -8.93 4.62 -2.22
N MET A 21 -9.08 5.73 -2.93
CA MET A 21 -9.06 5.73 -4.41
C MET A 21 -7.74 5.19 -4.95
N VAL A 22 -6.61 5.57 -4.34
CA VAL A 22 -5.30 5.06 -4.74
C VAL A 22 -5.15 3.59 -4.37
N ALA A 23 -5.60 3.17 -3.18
CA ALA A 23 -5.55 1.77 -2.79
C ALA A 23 -6.36 0.88 -3.73
N GLU A 24 -7.59 1.27 -4.05
CA GLU A 24 -8.45 0.55 -4.99
C GLU A 24 -7.82 0.50 -6.40
N ALA A 25 -7.25 1.60 -6.88
CA ALA A 25 -6.58 1.62 -8.19
C ALA A 25 -5.37 0.67 -8.25
N ILE A 26 -4.57 0.60 -7.19
CA ILE A 26 -3.44 -0.33 -7.07
C ILE A 26 -3.96 -1.77 -7.09
N GLU A 27 -4.97 -2.06 -6.25
CA GLU A 27 -5.55 -3.40 -6.18
C GLU A 27 -6.12 -3.88 -7.51
N GLN A 28 -6.94 -3.04 -8.17
CA GLN A 28 -7.56 -3.37 -9.45
C GLN A 28 -6.50 -3.63 -10.53
N LYS A 29 -5.44 -2.82 -10.55
CA LYS A 29 -4.37 -2.98 -11.53
C LYS A 29 -3.55 -4.25 -11.28
N ALA A 30 -3.18 -4.52 -10.04
CA ALA A 30 -2.46 -5.74 -9.67
C ALA A 30 -3.29 -7.00 -9.95
N LYS A 31 -4.58 -7.01 -9.57
CA LYS A 31 -5.52 -8.09 -9.91
C LYS A 31 -5.64 -8.29 -11.43
N SER A 32 -5.71 -7.21 -12.22
CA SER A 32 -5.75 -7.27 -13.68
C SER A 32 -4.47 -7.85 -14.32
N LEU A 33 -3.34 -7.78 -13.61
CA LEU A 33 -2.06 -8.35 -14.03
C LEU A 33 -1.84 -9.77 -13.46
N GLY A 34 -2.74 -10.25 -12.60
CA GLY A 34 -2.62 -11.55 -11.94
C GLY A 34 -1.60 -11.58 -10.80
N TYR A 35 -1.40 -10.46 -10.11
CA TYR A 35 -0.50 -10.34 -8.96
C TYR A 35 -1.26 -10.37 -7.64
N GLU A 36 -0.63 -10.90 -6.60
CA GLU A 36 -1.13 -10.80 -5.23
C GLU A 36 -0.79 -9.40 -4.70
N VAL A 37 -1.77 -8.75 -4.06
CA VAL A 37 -1.63 -7.37 -3.62
C VAL A 37 -2.28 -7.14 -2.27
N HIS A 38 -1.55 -6.46 -1.37
CA HIS A 38 -2.06 -6.02 -0.07
C HIS A 38 -1.73 -4.55 0.15
N VAL A 39 -2.73 -3.71 0.36
CA VAL A 39 -2.53 -2.26 0.51
C VAL A 39 -2.99 -1.77 1.89
N GLU A 40 -2.05 -1.23 2.66
CA GLU A 40 -2.29 -0.50 3.91
C GLU A 40 -2.76 0.93 3.60
N THR A 41 -3.87 1.34 4.19
CA THR A 41 -4.45 2.68 4.02
C THR A 41 -4.28 3.49 5.30
N GLN A 42 -3.53 4.59 5.23
CA GLN A 42 -3.30 5.51 6.34
C GLN A 42 -4.04 6.83 6.11
N GLY A 43 -5.20 7.00 6.75
CA GLY A 43 -6.06 8.18 6.60
C GLY A 43 -6.29 8.92 7.91
N ALA A 44 -7.18 9.91 7.87
CA ALA A 44 -7.63 10.65 9.06
C ALA A 44 -8.30 9.75 10.11
N ASN A 45 -8.88 8.61 9.69
CA ASN A 45 -9.49 7.62 10.57
C ASN A 45 -8.49 6.63 11.18
N GLY A 46 -7.20 6.78 10.88
CA GLY A 46 -6.14 5.87 11.33
C GLY A 46 -5.60 4.97 10.21
N VAL A 47 -4.96 3.87 10.62
CA VAL A 47 -4.38 2.86 9.74
C VAL A 47 -5.32 1.68 9.61
N GLU A 48 -5.67 1.31 8.38
CA GLU A 48 -6.45 0.12 8.06
C GLU A 48 -5.63 -0.79 7.14
N ASN A 49 -5.97 -2.09 7.15
CA ASN A 49 -5.25 -3.13 6.40
C ASN A 49 -3.74 -3.12 6.68
N LYS A 50 -3.37 -2.88 7.94
CA LYS A 50 -1.98 -2.74 8.37
C LYS A 50 -1.14 -3.91 7.89
N LEU A 51 -0.04 -3.61 7.21
CA LEU A 51 0.93 -4.60 6.78
C LEU A 51 1.69 -5.15 7.98
N THR A 52 1.89 -6.46 7.99
CA THR A 52 2.79 -7.11 8.94
C THR A 52 4.21 -7.15 8.38
N ASP A 53 5.22 -7.30 9.24
CA ASP A 53 6.60 -7.50 8.81
C ASP A 53 6.76 -8.74 7.91
N ALA A 54 5.91 -9.76 8.09
CA ALA A 54 5.89 -10.94 7.24
C ALA A 54 5.37 -10.64 5.83
N ASP A 55 4.35 -9.78 5.69
CA ASP A 55 3.82 -9.37 4.38
C ASP A 55 4.88 -8.60 3.59
N ILE A 56 5.61 -7.70 4.27
CA ILE A 56 6.68 -6.90 3.67
C ILE A 56 7.86 -7.82 3.29
N ALA A 57 8.26 -8.74 4.16
CA ALA A 57 9.36 -9.66 3.88
C ALA A 57 9.05 -10.68 2.76
N ALA A 58 7.77 -11.01 2.55
CA ALA A 58 7.33 -11.91 1.49
C ALA A 58 7.04 -11.19 0.16
N ALA A 59 7.04 -9.85 0.14
CA ALA A 59 6.75 -9.07 -1.04
C ALA A 59 7.95 -9.00 -1.98
N ASP A 60 7.68 -9.10 -3.28
CA ASP A 60 8.67 -8.81 -4.32
C ASP A 60 8.85 -7.29 -4.50
N TYR A 61 7.78 -6.51 -4.27
CA TYR A 61 7.76 -5.06 -4.46
C TYR A 61 6.94 -4.35 -3.39
N VAL A 62 7.42 -3.17 -2.98
CA VAL A 62 6.74 -2.26 -2.06
C VAL A 62 6.39 -0.96 -2.78
N ILE A 63 5.13 -0.53 -2.68
CA ILE A 63 4.62 0.72 -3.26
C ILE A 63 4.31 1.71 -2.14
N LEU A 64 5.00 2.84 -2.10
CA LEU A 64 4.73 3.91 -1.14
C LEU A 64 4.07 5.09 -1.85
N ALA A 65 2.74 5.18 -1.76
CA ALA A 65 1.94 6.27 -2.32
C ALA A 65 1.58 7.28 -1.21
N LEU A 66 2.56 8.08 -0.81
CA LEU A 66 2.45 9.00 0.32
C LEU A 66 2.24 10.44 -0.14
N GLY A 67 1.13 11.05 0.30
CA GLY A 67 0.87 12.49 0.15
C GLY A 67 1.47 13.36 1.26
N LYS A 68 2.01 12.74 2.31
CA LYS A 68 2.85 13.37 3.34
C LYS A 68 4.33 13.11 3.02
N GLY A 69 5.24 13.88 3.63
CA GLY A 69 6.67 13.60 3.52
C GLY A 69 7.01 12.18 4.01
N MET A 70 7.98 11.53 3.37
CA MET A 70 8.43 10.18 3.75
C MET A 70 9.12 10.19 5.12
N SER A 71 8.63 9.39 6.04
CA SER A 71 9.20 9.22 7.39
C SER A 71 10.34 8.18 7.37
N ALA A 72 11.10 8.09 8.46
CA ALA A 72 12.11 7.04 8.63
C ALA A 72 11.47 5.64 8.66
N GLU A 73 10.28 5.52 9.25
CA GLU A 73 9.52 4.27 9.31
C GLU A 73 9.06 3.83 7.92
N ASP A 74 8.63 4.76 7.07
CA ASP A 74 8.25 4.47 5.68
C ASP A 74 9.44 3.96 4.85
N LYS A 75 10.67 4.36 5.19
CA LYS A 75 11.90 3.91 4.49
C LYS A 75 12.44 2.57 4.99
N ALA A 76 12.02 2.16 6.18
CA ALA A 76 12.44 0.90 6.78
C ALA A 76 11.58 -0.29 6.31
N ARG A 77 10.43 0.01 5.69
CA ARG A 77 9.51 -0.91 5.05
C ARG A 77 9.87 -1.09 3.58
#